data_AF-A0A950TZE8-F1
#
_entry.id   AF-A0A950TZE8-F1
#
_cell.length_a   1.000
_cell.length_b   1.000
_cell.length_c   1.000
_cell.angle_alpha   90.00
_cell.angle_beta   90.00
_cell.angle_gamma   90.00
#
_symmetry.space_group_name_H-M   'P 1'
#
loop_
_entity.id
_entity.type
_entity.pdbx_description
1 polymer ?
#
loop_
_entity_poly.entity_id
_entity_poly.type
_entity_poly.pdbx_seq_one_letter_code
_entity_poly.pdbx_strand_id
1 'polypeptide(L)' 'MPESQRTRTETDSMGAVDVPAERLWGAQTQRSLHHFAIADDHIPKAVIRGMAVLK' A
#
# COMPACT_ATOMS: atom_id res chain seq x y z
N MET A 1 13.00 -9.70 -18.19
CA MET A 1 12.58 -10.77 -17.25
C MET A 1 12.15 -10.07 -15.97
N PRO A 2 10.88 -10.11 -15.54
CA PRO A 2 10.52 -9.43 -14.31
C PRO A 2 11.16 -10.20 -13.15
N GLU A 3 11.90 -9.50 -12.30
CA GLU A 3 12.46 -10.06 -11.07
C GLU A 3 11.31 -10.69 -10.26
N SER A 4 11.55 -11.87 -9.70
CA SER A 4 10.65 -12.48 -8.71
C SER A 4 10.50 -11.47 -7.56
N GLN A 5 9.39 -10.73 -7.55
CA GLN A 5 9.13 -9.68 -6.56
C GLN A 5 9.10 -10.34 -5.19
N ARG A 6 10.16 -10.14 -4.42
CA ARG A 6 10.23 -10.59 -3.02
C ARG A 6 9.08 -9.93 -2.27
N THR A 7 8.26 -10.71 -1.59
CA THR A 7 7.18 -10.22 -0.74
C THR A 7 7.55 -10.38 0.73
N ARG A 8 6.99 -9.53 1.59
CA ARG A 8 6.96 -9.70 3.03
C ARG A 8 5.51 -9.90 3.47
N THR A 9 5.30 -10.79 4.43
CA THR A 9 3.96 -11.01 4.98
C THR A 9 3.71 -10.03 6.12
N GLU A 10 2.66 -9.22 5.98
CA GLU A 10 2.17 -8.28 6.99
C GLU A 10 0.83 -8.76 7.53
N THR A 11 0.52 -8.46 8.80
CA THR A 11 -0.72 -8.91 9.44
C THR A 11 -1.50 -7.72 9.99
N ASP A 12 -2.80 -7.67 9.70
CA ASP A 12 -3.75 -6.77 10.34
C ASP A 12 -4.87 -7.57 11.04
N SER A 13 -5.89 -6.90 11.57
CA SER A 13 -7.02 -7.55 12.24
C SER A 13 -7.84 -8.49 11.34
N MET A 14 -7.65 -8.42 10.01
CA MET A 14 -8.31 -9.29 9.03
C MET A 14 -7.42 -10.47 8.60
N GLY A 15 -6.21 -10.59 9.14
CA GLY A 15 -5.28 -11.68 8.90
C GLY A 15 -4.01 -11.26 8.15
N ALA A 16 -3.32 -12.24 7.58
CA ALA A 16 -2.08 -12.02 6.83
C ALA A 16 -2.35 -11.51 5.41
N VAL A 17 -1.42 -10.71 4.87
CA VAL A 17 -1.40 -10.24 3.48
C VAL A 17 0.04 -10.09 3.00
N ASP A 18 0.31 -10.46 1.76
CA ASP A 18 1.62 -10.31 1.15
C ASP A 18 1.80 -8.90 0.58
N VAL A 19 2.85 -8.22 1.03
CA VAL A 19 3.22 -6.86 0.61
C VAL A 19 4.55 -6.94 -0.13
N PRO A 20 4.71 -6.29 -1.30
CA PRO A 20 6.00 -6.26 -1.99
C PRO A 20 7.10 -5.65 -1.11
N ALA A 21 8.26 -6.31 -1.05
CA ALA A 21 9.32 -5.97 -0.11
C ALA A 21 9.97 -4.61 -0.40
N GLU A 22 9.89 -4.13 -1.63
CA GLU A 22 10.37 -2.81 -2.05
C GLU A 22 9.45 -1.65 -1.65
N ARG A 23 8.27 -1.94 -1.08
CA ARG A 23 7.28 -0.93 -0.70
C ARG A 23 7.30 -0.68 0.81
N LEU A 24 7.15 0.59 1.18
CA LEU A 24 7.22 1.02 2.58
C LEU A 24 5.87 0.96 3.32
N TRP A 25 4.76 0.73 2.61
CA TRP A 25 3.44 0.59 3.23
C TRP A 25 3.24 -0.80 3.85
N GLY A 26 2.21 -0.96 4.68
CA GLY A 26 1.90 -2.21 5.39
C GLY A 26 0.59 -2.88 4.94
N ALA A 27 0.05 -3.76 5.80
CA ALA A 27 -1.11 -4.60 5.50
C ALA A 27 -2.37 -3.82 5.08
N GLN A 28 -2.75 -2.78 5.84
CA GLN A 28 -3.97 -2.02 5.53
C GLN A 28 -3.91 -1.35 4.16
N THR A 29 -2.80 -0.68 3.84
CA THR A 29 -2.62 -0.05 2.52
C THR A 29 -2.66 -1.10 1.41
N GLN A 30 -2.03 -2.26 1.62
CA GLN A 30 -2.08 -3.36 0.65
C GLN A 30 -3.52 -3.85 0.40
N ARG A 31 -4.31 -4.07 1.46
CA ARG A 31 -5.73 -4.42 1.31
C ARG A 31 -6.54 -3.32 0.63
N SER A 32 -6.30 -2.05 0.97
CA SER A 32 -6.97 -0.94 0.31
C SER A 32 -6.70 -0.92 -1.19
N LEU A 33 -5.47 -1.23 -1.63
CA LEU A 33 -5.15 -1.37 -3.05
C LEU A 33 -5.94 -2.50 -3.74
N HIS A 34 -6.28 -3.58 -3.03
CA HIS A 34 -7.11 -4.66 -3.57
C HIS A 34 -8.60 -4.33 -3.59
N HIS A 35 -9.12 -3.68 -2.54
CA HIS A 35 -10.56 -3.42 -2.39
C HIS A 35 -11.03 -2.14 -3.08
N PHE A 36 -10.15 -1.15 -3.26
CA PHE A 36 -10.47 0.16 -3.83
C PHE A 36 -9.69 0.43 -5.13
N ALA A 37 -9.41 -0.60 -5.92
CA ALA A 37 -8.85 -0.48 -7.27
C ALA A 37 -9.91 -0.02 -8.28
N ILE A 38 -10.42 1.20 -8.11
CA ILE A 38 -11.49 1.77 -8.93
C ILE A 38 -10.91 3.00 -9.64
N ALA A 39 -10.96 3.01 -10.97
CA ALA A 39 -10.39 4.05 -11.82
C ALA A 39 -8.88 4.27 -11.60
N ASP A 40 -8.32 5.28 -12.29
CA ASP A 40 -6.89 5.63 -12.25
C ASP A 40 -6.62 6.96 -11.51
N ASP A 41 -7.63 7.51 -10.83
CA ASP A 41 -7.50 8.74 -10.06
C ASP A 41 -6.79 8.48 -8.74
N HIS A 42 -5.59 9.04 -8.61
CA HIS A 42 -4.77 8.90 -7.41
C HIS A 42 -4.94 10.10 -6.47
N ILE A 43 -4.66 9.88 -5.18
CA ILE A 43 -4.65 10.97 -4.19
C ILE A 43 -3.65 12.05 -4.63
N PRO A 44 -4.06 13.34 -4.70
CA PRO A 44 -3.18 14.42 -5.08
C PRO A 44 -1.96 14.54 -4.15
N LYS A 45 -0.79 14.82 -4.72
CA LYS A 45 0.46 14.99 -3.95
C LYS A 45 0.36 16.05 -2.85
N ALA A 46 -0.47 17.08 -3.04
CA ALA A 46 -0.71 18.12 -2.04
C ALA A 46 -1.33 17.55 -0.75
N VAL A 47 -2.29 16.62 -0.88
CA VAL A 47 -2.93 15.96 0.25
C VAL A 47 -1.93 15.07 0.98
N ILE A 48 -1.14 14.29 0.24
CA ILE A 48 -0.08 13.42 0.82
C ILE A 48 0.92 14.26 1.62
N ARG A 49 1.37 15.40 1.06
CA ARG A 49 2.29 16.32 1.75
C ARG A 49 1.65 16.95 2.99
N GLY A 50 0.38 17.35 2.91
CA GLY A 50 -0.37 17.88 4.05
C GLY A 50 -0.43 16.87 5.19
N MET A 51 -0.74 15.60 4.89
CA MET A 51 -0.73 14.51 5.86
C MET A 51 0.66 14.27 6.46
N ALA A 52 1.72 14.36 5.66
CA ALA A 52 3.10 14.22 6.14
C ALA A 52 3.53 15.35 7.08
N VAL A 53 2.94 16.55 6.97
CA VAL A 53 3.17 17.66 7.93
C VAL A 53 2.35 17.47 9.21
N LEU A 54 1.13 16.94 9.09
CA LEU A 54 0.21 16.75 10.21
C LEU A 54 0.64 15.62 11.16
N LYS A 55 1.25 14.56 10.62
CA LYS A 55 1.43 13.26 11.29
C LYS A 55 2.80 13.10 11.96
#